data_AF-A0A6A5R8N1-F1
#
_entry.id   AF-A0A6A5R8N1-F1
#
_cell.length_a   1.000
_cell.length_b   1.000
_cell.length_c   1.000
_cell.angle_alpha   90.00
_cell.angle_beta   90.00
_cell.angle_gamma   90.00
#
_symmetry.space_group_name_H-M   'P 1'
#
loop_
_entity.id
_entity.type
_entity.pdbx_description
1 polymer ?
#
loop_
_entity_poly.entity_id
_entity_poly.type
_entity_poly.pdbx_seq_one_letter_code
_entity_poly.pdbx_strand_id
1 'polypeptide(L)' 'SNAEEARQRQLLSPQQEEVLVKYIERCTRDSLPPTRSMLQNFASVVTKWEVSKSWIT' A
#
# COMPACT_ATOMS: atom_id res chain seq x y z
N SER A 1 -18.97 11.84 -8.94
CA SER A 1 -17.79 12.66 -9.32
C SER A 1 -16.64 11.71 -9.60
N ASN A 2 -15.73 12.02 -10.54
CA ASN A 2 -14.56 11.18 -10.83
C ASN A 2 -13.72 10.85 -9.57
N ALA A 3 -13.74 11.73 -8.57
CA ALA A 3 -13.07 11.54 -7.28
C ALA A 3 -13.71 10.44 -6.40
N GLU A 4 -15.02 10.25 -6.46
CA GLU A 4 -15.74 9.21 -5.71
C GLU A 4 -15.41 7.83 -6.28
N GLU A 5 -15.42 7.71 -7.61
CA GLU A 5 -15.05 6.48 -8.31
C GLU A 5 -13.59 6.11 -8.11
N ALA A 6 -12.70 7.11 -8.04
CA ALA A 6 -11.29 6.88 -7.71
C ALA A 6 -11.12 6.31 -6.30
N ARG A 7 -11.87 6.82 -5.31
CA ARG A 7 -11.85 6.28 -3.94
C ARG A 7 -12.38 4.85 -3.86
N GLN A 8 -13.42 4.51 -4.62
CA GLN A 8 -13.94 3.13 -4.66
C GLN A 8 -12.96 2.13 -5.29
N ARG A 9 -12.02 2.61 -6.11
CA ARG A 9 -10.97 1.77 -6.72
C ARG A 9 -9.71 1.65 -5.85
N GLN A 10 -9.61 2.39 -4.74
CA GLN A 10 -8.48 2.26 -3.83
C GLN A 10 -8.58 0.95 -3.06
N LEU A 11 -7.47 0.22 -3.02
CA LEU A 11 -7.39 -1.05 -2.31
C LEU A 11 -7.32 -0.85 -0.79
N LEU A 12 -6.77 0.30 -0.37
CA LEU A 12 -6.55 0.66 1.02
C LEU A 12 -7.44 1.85 1.38
N SER A 13 -7.93 1.88 2.62
CA SER A 13 -8.55 3.08 3.15
C SER A 13 -7.50 4.18 3.38
N PRO A 14 -7.89 5.47 3.46
CA PRO A 14 -6.94 6.55 3.74
C PRO A 14 -6.12 6.32 5.02
N GLN A 15 -6.72 5.73 6.05
CA GLN A 15 -6.02 5.40 7.30
C GLN A 15 -4.99 4.28 7.10
N GLN A 16 -5.31 3.29 6.26
CA GLN A 16 -4.39 2.20 5.94
C GLN A 16 -3.22 2.68 5.08
N GLU A 17 -3.46 3.61 4.15
CA GLU A 17 -2.41 4.29 3.40
C GLU A 17 -1.46 5.06 4.32
N GLU A 18 -1.99 5.78 5.32
CA GLU A 18 -1.16 6.52 6.28
C GLU A 18 -0.22 5.59 7.08
N VAL A 19 -0.72 4.42 7.51
CA VAL A 19 0.10 3.41 8.18
C VAL A 19 1.19 2.87 7.24
N LEU A 20 0.84 2.61 5.97
CA LEU A 20 1.79 2.14 4.96
C LEU A 20 2.91 3.16 4.71
N VAL A 21 2.56 4.44 4.57
CA VAL A 21 3.53 5.53 4.40
C VAL A 21 4.49 5.60 5.59
N LYS A 22 3.98 5.59 6.83
CA LYS A 22 4.82 5.60 8.04
C LYS A 22 5.76 4.40 8.11
N TYR A 23 5.30 3.23 7.67
CA TYR A 23 6.13 2.03 7.61
C TYR A 23 7.26 2.19 6.58
N ILE A 24 6.95 2.69 5.38
CA ILE A 24 7.94 3.00 4.32
C ILE A 24 8.98 4.01 4.79
N GLU A 25 8.56 5.09 5.43
CA GLU A 25 9.44 6.14 5.96
C GLU A 25 10.41 5.56 7.00
N ARG A 26 9.92 4.71 7.90
CA ARG A 26 10.77 4.00 8.88
C ARG A 26 11.79 3.12 8.20
N CYS A 27 11.35 2.26 7.28
CA CYS A 27 12.21 1.38 6.51
C CYS A 27 13.31 2.17 5.77
N THR A 28 12.95 3.28 5.13
CA THR A 28 13.89 4.16 4.42
C THR A 28 14.92 4.78 5.35
N ARG A 29 14.50 5.30 6.51
CA ARG A 29 15.42 5.83 7.53
C ARG A 29 16.39 4.77 8.04
N ASP A 30 15.92 3.54 8.19
CA ASP A 30 16.71 2.41 8.67
C ASP A 30 17.59 1.80 7.55
N SER A 31 17.72 2.49 6.40
CA SER A 31 18.48 2.05 5.22
C SER A 31 18.00 0.70 4.63
N LEU A 32 16.73 0.38 4.85
CA LEU A 32 16.02 -0.77 4.31
C LEU A 32 14.94 -0.27 3.34
N PRO A 33 15.30 0.17 2.12
CA PRO A 33 14.31 0.65 1.18
C PRO A 33 13.22 -0.42 0.95
N PRO A 34 11.93 -0.05 0.96
CA PRO A 34 10.86 -1.01 0.76
C PRO A 34 10.99 -1.68 -0.61
N THR A 35 10.86 -3.00 -0.63
CA THR A 35 10.76 -3.75 -1.90
C THR A 35 9.30 -3.84 -2.34
N ARG A 36 9.06 -4.05 -3.64
CA ARG A 36 7.71 -4.34 -4.17
C ARG A 36 7.03 -5.46 -3.40
N SER A 37 7.76 -6.53 -3.07
CA SER A 37 7.23 -7.67 -2.31
C SER A 37 6.80 -7.28 -0.90
N MET A 38 7.54 -6.42 -0.19
CA MET A 38 7.15 -5.94 1.14
C MET A 38 5.82 -5.17 1.09
N LEU A 39 5.67 -4.29 0.11
CA LEU A 39 4.46 -3.50 -0.07
C LEU A 39 3.26 -4.37 -0.44
N GLN A 40 3.46 -5.37 -1.32
CA GLN A 40 2.42 -6.34 -1.68
C GLN A 40 2.00 -7.21 -0.51
N ASN A 41 2.96 -7.70 0.28
CA ASN A 41 2.67 -8.48 1.48
C ASN A 41 1.86 -7.66 2.49
N PHE A 42 2.24 -6.40 2.72
CA PHE A 42 1.47 -5.50 3.58
C PHE A 42 0.03 -5.35 3.08
N ALA A 43 -0.16 -4.98 1.82
CA ALA A 43 -1.49 -4.77 1.25
C ALA A 43 -2.32 -6.05 1.24
N SER A 44 -1.71 -7.20 1.00
CA SER A 44 -2.42 -8.49 1.03
C SER A 44 -2.93 -8.82 2.44
N VAL A 45 -2.12 -8.56 3.47
CA VAL A 45 -2.53 -8.76 4.88
C VAL A 45 -3.65 -7.80 5.27
N VAL A 46 -3.54 -6.53 4.90
CA VAL A 46 -4.49 -5.48 5.27
C VAL A 46 -5.84 -5.66 4.58
N THR A 47 -5.83 -6.03 3.31
CA THR A 47 -7.06 -6.22 2.54
C THR A 47 -7.69 -7.58 2.80
N LYS A 48 -6.87 -8.62 3.08
CA LYS A 48 -7.22 -10.05 3.11
C LYS A 48 -7.38 -10.69 1.72
N TRP A 49 -6.73 -10.13 0.70
CA TRP A 49 -6.84 -10.57 -0.71
C TRP A 49 -5.44 -10.65 -1.31
N GLU A 50 -5.26 -11.49 -2.33
CA GLU A 50 -4.00 -11.53 -3.05
C GLU A 50 -3.85 -10.31 -3.96
N VAL A 51 -2.74 -9.58 -3.80
CA VAL A 51 -2.48 -8.35 -4.56
C VAL A 51 -1.66 -8.65 -5.80
N SER A 52 -2.12 -8.17 -6.97
CA SER A 52 -1.43 -8.41 -8.24
C SER A 52 0.01 -7.90 -8.25
N LYS A 53 0.87 -8.60 -9.00
CA LYS A 53 2.22 -8.16 -9.31
C LYS A 53 2.27 -6.79 -10.01
N SER A 54 1.21 -6.43 -10.73
CA SER A 54 1.05 -5.17 -11.45
C SER A 54 0.50 -4.02 -10.61
N TRP A 55 0.19 -4.23 -9.32
CA TRP A 55 -0.39 -3.21 -8.45
C TRP A 55 0.56 -2.02 -8.20
N ILE A 56 1.86 -2.30 -8.21
CA ILE A 56 2.92 -1.30 -8.11
C ILE A 56 3.48 -1.13 -9.52
N THR A 57 3.44 0.07 -10.08
CA THR A 57 4.01 0.40 -11.41
C THR A 57 5.24 1.25 -11.25
#